data_AF-A0A496QSM1-F1
#
_entry.id   AF-A0A496QSM1-F1
#
_cell.length_a   1.000
_cell.length_b   1.000
_cell.length_c   1.000
_cell.angle_alpha   90.00
_cell.angle_beta   90.00
_cell.angle_gamma   90.00
#
_symmetry.space_group_name_H-M   'P 1'
#
loop_
_entity.id
_entity.type
_entity.pdbx_description
1 polymer ?
#
loop_
_entity_poly.entity_id
_entity_poly.type
_entity_poly.pdbx_seq_one_letter_code
_entity_poly.pdbx_strand_id
1 'polypeptide(L)'
;MESWKRDLHKGIEQLSRHDPVRALKFFKTALEGCPALKGRELARLLFYLGITLIRLGMADSALKSWLTARKIYKNSYSAKMVKRFTNQYGMAKQNSDEMDDWKAFYAIQLKKYIRNKKSGRMSTFAERDMVHDLIYEYWKRLKDSGVLNEKTCYEKIRIFRKMKIIFPSMLVPDTTEEKLVPVSFYKKRRLVGNDRCYCGSGLSFGVCCGRTPGEREILNGLF
;
A
#
# COMPACT_ATOMS: atom_id res chain seq x y z
N MET A 1 17.79 31.10 4.08
CA MET A 1 16.66 30.15 4.02
C MET A 1 17.20 28.78 3.64
N GLU A 2 16.95 27.74 4.43
CA GLU A 2 17.47 26.38 4.17
C GLU A 2 17.06 25.90 2.76
N SER A 3 17.96 25.23 2.02
CA SER A 3 17.76 24.88 0.60
C SER A 3 16.45 24.11 0.39
N TRP A 4 16.19 23.09 1.20
CA TRP A 4 15.00 22.24 1.09
C TRP A 4 13.68 23.02 1.28
N LYS A 5 13.68 24.13 2.04
CA LYS A 5 12.50 25.00 2.17
C LYS A 5 12.22 25.77 0.89
N ARG A 6 13.26 26.19 0.18
CA ARG A 6 13.09 26.85 -1.14
C ARG A 6 12.50 25.87 -2.14
N ASP A 7 13.00 24.63 -2.14
CA ASP A 7 12.50 23.58 -3.03
C ASP A 7 11.05 23.19 -2.68
N LEU A 8 10.69 23.14 -1.39
CA LEU A 8 9.30 22.96 -0.97
C LEU A 8 8.38 24.05 -1.55
N HIS A 9 8.76 25.33 -1.46
CA HIS A 9 7.96 26.43 -2.01
C HIS A 9 7.86 26.37 -3.54
N LYS A 10 8.97 26.10 -4.24
CA LYS A 10 8.96 25.90 -5.69
C LYS A 10 8.05 24.75 -6.10
N GLY A 11 8.07 23.64 -5.37
CA GLY A 11 7.18 22.51 -5.61
C GLY A 11 5.70 22.90 -5.47
N ILE A 12 5.35 23.66 -4.44
CA ILE A 12 3.98 24.17 -4.24
C ILE A 12 3.56 25.10 -5.40
N GLU A 13 4.45 25.99 -5.84
CA GLU A 13 4.22 26.90 -6.96
C GLU A 13 4.01 26.15 -8.30
N GLN A 14 4.81 25.12 -8.59
CA GLN A 14 4.58 24.30 -9.78
C GLN A 14 3.25 23.55 -9.70
N LEU A 15 2.86 23.08 -8.51
CA LEU A 15 1.59 22.41 -8.30
C LEU A 15 0.39 23.35 -8.49
N SER A 16 0.50 24.61 -8.08
CA SER A 16 -0.53 25.63 -8.34
C SER A 16 -0.62 26.00 -9.83
N ARG A 17 0.47 25.87 -10.58
CA ARG A 17 0.51 25.99 -12.05
C ARG A 17 0.07 24.73 -12.79
N HIS A 18 -0.50 23.74 -12.09
CA HIS A 18 -0.93 22.47 -12.67
C HIS A 18 0.20 21.66 -13.34
N ASP A 19 1.46 21.84 -12.91
CA ASP A 19 2.61 21.05 -13.35
C ASP A 19 3.06 20.06 -12.26
N PRO A 20 2.39 18.90 -12.12
CA PRO A 20 2.75 17.92 -11.10
C PRO A 20 4.09 17.24 -11.38
N VAL A 21 4.56 17.19 -12.63
CA VAL A 21 5.82 16.53 -13.00
C VAL A 21 7.01 17.35 -12.48
N ARG A 22 7.00 18.68 -12.70
CA ARG A 22 8.04 19.56 -12.12
C ARG A 22 7.92 19.66 -10.61
N ALA A 23 6.69 19.72 -10.08
CA ALA A 23 6.46 19.73 -8.64
C ALA A 23 7.09 18.50 -7.96
N LEU A 24 6.96 17.31 -8.56
CA LEU A 24 7.55 16.07 -8.04
C LEU A 24 9.07 16.17 -7.91
N LYS A 25 9.75 16.74 -8.91
CA LYS A 25 11.22 16.93 -8.87
C LYS A 25 11.62 17.78 -7.66
N PHE A 26 10.96 18.92 -7.46
CA PHE A 26 11.24 19.79 -6.32
C PHE A 26 10.93 19.13 -4.97
N PHE A 27 9.81 18.40 -4.86
CA PHE A 27 9.47 17.69 -3.62
C PHE A 27 10.45 16.56 -3.30
N LYS A 28 11.00 15.88 -4.32
CA LYS A 28 12.04 14.86 -4.14
C LYS A 28 13.31 15.49 -3.54
N THR A 29 13.83 16.55 -4.17
CA THR A 29 15.02 17.26 -3.67
C THR A 29 14.79 17.84 -2.27
N ALA A 30 13.61 18.39 -2.01
CA ALA A 30 13.25 18.88 -0.68
C ALA A 30 13.21 17.75 0.37
N LEU A 31 12.75 16.54 -0.01
CA LEU A 31 12.70 15.39 0.90
C LEU A 31 14.11 14.91 1.28
N GLU A 32 15.02 14.85 0.30
CA GLU A 32 16.41 14.46 0.50
C GLU A 32 17.17 15.42 1.42
N GLY A 33 16.82 16.72 1.40
CA GLY A 33 17.43 17.73 2.26
C GLY A 33 16.73 18.02 3.59
N CYS A 34 15.56 17.44 3.87
CA CYS A 34 14.76 17.77 5.06
C CYS A 34 15.20 16.94 6.29
N PRO A 35 15.61 17.56 7.41
CA PRO A 35 15.97 16.83 8.61
C PRO A 35 14.77 16.10 9.25
N ALA A 36 14.96 14.84 9.65
CA ALA A 36 13.91 14.03 10.28
C ALA A 36 13.36 14.65 11.59
N LEU A 37 14.17 15.44 12.29
CA LEU A 37 13.80 16.16 13.52
C LEU A 37 12.72 17.23 13.27
N LYS A 38 12.55 17.72 12.04
CA LYS A 38 11.56 18.75 11.69
C LYS A 38 10.21 18.14 11.31
N GLY A 39 9.60 17.42 12.24
CA GLY A 39 8.41 16.59 11.99
C GLY A 39 7.22 17.31 11.34
N ARG A 40 6.92 18.56 11.74
CA ARG A 40 5.82 19.35 11.14
C ARG A 40 6.06 19.66 9.67
N GLU A 41 7.27 20.08 9.32
CA GLU A 41 7.61 20.45 7.94
C GLU A 41 7.75 19.23 7.04
N LEU A 42 8.36 18.15 7.56
CA LEU A 42 8.41 16.87 6.87
C LEU A 42 7.01 16.32 6.60
N ALA A 43 6.09 16.42 7.56
CA ALA A 43 4.69 16.03 7.35
C ALA A 43 3.99 16.90 6.30
N ARG A 44 4.28 18.22 6.24
CA ARG A 44 3.76 19.13 5.21
C ARG A 44 4.31 18.79 3.82
N LEU A 45 5.60 18.49 3.71
CA LEU A 45 6.21 18.06 2.46
C LEU A 45 5.58 16.76 1.96
N LEU A 46 5.46 15.75 2.83
CA LEU A 46 4.82 14.48 2.49
C LEU A 46 3.34 14.64 2.11
N PHE A 47 2.64 15.62 2.69
CA PHE A 47 1.28 15.97 2.31
C PHE A 47 1.20 16.43 0.85
N TYR A 48 2.00 17.42 0.45
CA TYR A 48 2.02 17.91 -0.93
C TYR A 48 2.56 16.89 -1.92
N LEU A 49 3.57 16.11 -1.53
CA LEU A 49 4.04 14.98 -2.33
C LEU A 49 2.90 14.01 -2.63
N GLY A 50 2.06 13.68 -1.65
CA GLY A 50 0.89 12.83 -1.88
C GLY A 50 -0.14 13.45 -2.84
N ILE A 51 -0.38 14.77 -2.79
CA ILE A 51 -1.25 15.46 -3.77
C ILE A 51 -0.67 15.34 -5.19
N THR A 52 0.63 15.59 -5.33
CA THR A 52 1.35 15.47 -6.60
C THR A 52 1.23 14.06 -7.17
N LEU A 53 1.44 13.05 -6.33
CA LEU A 53 1.35 11.63 -6.72
C LEU A 53 -0.07 11.25 -7.17
N ILE A 54 -1.13 11.76 -6.53
CA ILE A 54 -2.50 11.58 -7.03
C ILE A 54 -2.69 12.19 -8.41
N ARG A 55 -2.21 13.42 -8.63
CA ARG A 55 -2.31 14.08 -9.94
C ARG A 55 -1.55 13.34 -11.05
N LEU A 56 -0.57 12.51 -10.67
CA LEU A 56 0.18 11.63 -11.58
C LEU A 56 -0.40 10.20 -11.69
N GLY A 57 -1.57 9.93 -11.10
CA GLY A 57 -2.19 8.59 -11.13
C GLY A 57 -1.44 7.54 -10.29
N MET A 58 -0.70 7.97 -9.26
CA MET A 58 0.08 7.11 -8.36
C MET A 58 -0.57 7.02 -6.97
N ALA A 59 -1.81 6.52 -6.91
CA ALA A 59 -2.62 6.54 -5.69
C ALA A 59 -2.02 5.76 -4.51
N ASP A 60 -1.45 4.57 -4.73
CA ASP A 60 -0.81 3.78 -3.66
C ASP A 60 0.40 4.51 -3.05
N SER A 61 1.22 5.14 -3.90
CA SER A 61 2.37 5.93 -3.47
C SER A 61 1.92 7.17 -2.69
N ALA A 62 0.87 7.86 -3.16
CA ALA A 62 0.29 9.00 -2.44
C ALA A 62 -0.21 8.59 -1.05
N LEU A 63 -0.91 7.47 -0.95
CA LEU A 63 -1.39 6.93 0.30
C LEU A 63 -0.22 6.65 1.27
N LYS A 64 0.86 6.04 0.78
CA LYS A 64 2.07 5.79 1.58
C LYS A 64 2.69 7.09 2.10
N SER A 65 2.74 8.14 1.29
CA SER A 65 3.21 9.46 1.73
C SER A 65 2.37 10.02 2.87
N TRP A 66 1.03 9.96 2.77
CA TRP A 66 0.14 10.47 3.81
C TRP A 66 0.13 9.61 5.09
N LEU A 67 0.22 8.28 4.95
CA LEU A 67 0.38 7.38 6.10
C LEU A 67 1.67 7.69 6.86
N THR A 68 2.77 7.93 6.14
CA THR A 68 4.05 8.33 6.73
C THR A 68 3.96 9.69 7.40
N ALA A 69 3.35 10.68 6.75
CA ALA A 69 3.12 12.01 7.33
C ALA A 69 2.33 11.93 8.63
N ARG A 70 1.31 11.06 8.69
CA ARG A 70 0.46 10.86 9.88
C ARG A 70 1.20 10.17 11.03
N LYS A 71 2.16 9.28 10.74
CA LYS A 71 3.03 8.67 11.77
C LYS A 71 3.91 9.73 12.44
N ILE A 72 4.41 10.69 11.66
CA ILE A 72 5.27 11.78 12.14
C ILE A 72 4.45 12.85 12.85
N TYR A 73 3.30 13.25 12.28
CA TYR A 73 2.43 14.30 12.81
C TYR A 73 0.96 13.88 12.74
N LYS A 74 0.44 13.40 13.87
CA LYS A 74 -0.91 12.79 14.01
C LYS A 74 -2.04 13.71 13.51
N ASN A 75 -1.98 15.00 13.82
CA ASN A 75 -3.02 15.99 13.52
C ASN A 75 -2.74 16.77 12.23
N SER A 76 -2.29 16.07 11.17
CA SER A 76 -2.03 16.68 9.86
C SER A 76 -3.24 16.60 8.93
N TYR A 77 -3.29 17.49 7.93
CA TYR A 77 -4.22 17.37 6.81
C TYR A 77 -4.13 16.01 6.10
N SER A 78 -2.97 15.35 6.16
CA SER A 78 -2.76 13.97 5.69
C SER A 78 -3.72 12.97 6.33
N ALA A 79 -4.15 13.18 7.58
CA ALA A 79 -5.14 12.30 8.22
C ALA A 79 -6.50 12.31 7.49
N LYS A 80 -6.93 13.49 7.00
CA LYS A 80 -8.14 13.63 6.18
C LYS A 80 -7.97 12.95 4.82
N MET A 81 -6.78 13.08 4.22
CA MET A 81 -6.48 12.44 2.93
C MET A 81 -6.47 10.91 3.03
N VAL A 82 -5.84 10.33 4.07
CA VAL A 82 -5.89 8.89 4.32
C VAL A 82 -7.34 8.42 4.45
N LYS A 83 -8.17 9.09 5.27
CA LYS A 83 -9.58 8.71 5.42
C LYS A 83 -10.35 8.72 4.08
N ARG A 84 -10.03 9.66 3.18
CA ARG A 84 -10.70 9.81 1.88
C ARG A 84 -10.25 8.79 0.85
N PHE A 85 -8.96 8.46 0.81
CA PHE A 85 -8.35 7.69 -0.28
C PHE A 85 -7.99 6.26 0.10
N THR A 86 -8.29 5.81 1.32
CA THR A 86 -8.00 4.44 1.76
C THR A 86 -9.27 3.61 1.85
N ASN A 87 -9.23 2.38 1.34
CA ASN A 87 -10.27 1.40 1.53
C ASN A 87 -10.07 0.59 2.83
N GLN A 88 -10.98 -0.35 3.11
CA GLN A 88 -10.94 -1.17 4.32
C GLN A 88 -9.76 -2.15 4.37
N TYR A 89 -9.07 -2.37 3.24
CA TYR A 89 -7.86 -3.20 3.13
C TYR A 89 -6.57 -2.43 3.36
N GLY A 90 -6.66 -1.11 3.58
CA GLY A 90 -5.50 -0.23 3.67
C GLY A 90 -4.84 0.10 2.33
N MET A 91 -5.55 -0.16 1.21
CA MET A 91 -5.11 0.15 -0.15
C MET A 91 -5.75 1.44 -0.65
N ALA A 92 -5.29 1.95 -1.81
CA ALA A 92 -5.99 3.04 -2.47
C ALA A 92 -7.44 2.64 -2.79
N LYS A 93 -8.40 3.50 -2.42
CA LYS A 93 -9.83 3.27 -2.63
C LYS A 93 -10.16 3.21 -4.12
N GLN A 94 -10.88 2.17 -4.53
CA GLN A 94 -11.36 1.97 -5.89
C GLN A 94 -12.78 2.57 -6.09
N ASN A 95 -13.32 2.44 -7.30
CA ASN A 95 -14.65 2.95 -7.66
C ASN A 95 -15.81 2.18 -6.98
N SER A 96 -15.57 0.95 -6.54
CA SER A 96 -16.56 0.12 -5.86
C SER A 96 -15.89 -0.80 -4.83
N ASP A 97 -16.68 -1.23 -3.85
CA ASP A 97 -16.21 -2.18 -2.82
C ASP A 97 -15.83 -3.54 -3.45
N GLU A 98 -16.50 -3.94 -4.54
CA GLU A 98 -16.12 -5.14 -5.29
C GLU A 98 -14.72 -5.02 -5.91
N MET A 99 -14.40 -3.84 -6.47
CA MET A 99 -13.07 -3.59 -7.03
C MET A 99 -12.01 -3.50 -5.94
N ASP A 100 -12.36 -2.99 -4.76
CA ASP A 100 -11.50 -3.02 -3.57
C ASP A 100 -11.19 -4.48 -3.17
N ASP A 101 -12.21 -5.35 -3.14
CA ASP A 101 -12.05 -6.78 -2.83
C ASP A 101 -11.17 -7.49 -3.87
N TRP A 102 -11.43 -7.27 -5.17
CA TRP A 102 -10.63 -7.82 -6.27
C TRP A 102 -9.16 -7.39 -6.16
N LYS A 103 -8.89 -6.09 -5.97
CA LYS A 103 -7.52 -5.58 -5.82
C LYS A 103 -6.83 -6.17 -4.60
N ALA A 104 -7.55 -6.33 -3.48
CA ALA A 104 -7.01 -6.95 -2.29
C ALA A 104 -6.68 -8.44 -2.51
N PHE A 105 -7.59 -9.19 -3.14
CA PHE A 105 -7.37 -10.59 -3.50
C PHE A 105 -6.15 -10.73 -4.42
N TYR A 106 -6.12 -9.96 -5.50
CA TYR A 106 -5.03 -9.94 -6.47
C TYR A 106 -3.68 -9.64 -5.80
N ALA A 107 -3.60 -8.59 -5.00
CA ALA A 107 -2.38 -8.23 -4.28
C ALA A 107 -1.89 -9.33 -3.32
N ILE A 108 -2.81 -10.02 -2.63
CA ILE A 108 -2.45 -11.13 -1.73
C ILE A 108 -1.87 -12.32 -2.51
N GLN A 109 -2.49 -12.72 -3.62
CA GLN A 109 -1.97 -13.84 -4.42
C GLN A 109 -0.69 -13.47 -5.16
N LEU A 110 -0.62 -12.27 -5.73
CA LEU A 110 0.58 -11.76 -6.38
C LEU A 110 1.77 -11.73 -5.41
N LYS A 111 1.56 -11.29 -4.16
CA LYS A 111 2.60 -11.33 -3.12
C LYS A 111 3.09 -12.75 -2.84
N LYS A 112 2.20 -13.75 -2.79
CA LYS A 112 2.60 -15.16 -2.62
C LYS A 112 3.43 -15.65 -3.81
N TYR A 113 2.97 -15.33 -5.01
CA TYR A 113 3.66 -15.71 -6.25
C TYR A 113 5.10 -15.17 -6.28
N ILE A 114 5.26 -13.86 -6.08
CA ILE A 114 6.58 -13.20 -6.10
C ILE A 114 7.49 -13.74 -4.99
N ARG A 115 6.96 -13.98 -3.79
CA ARG A 115 7.75 -14.50 -2.66
C ARG A 115 8.31 -15.89 -2.94
N ASN A 116 7.58 -16.73 -3.65
CA ASN A 116 8.02 -18.09 -3.98
C ASN A 116 8.98 -18.11 -5.18
N LYS A 117 9.17 -16.98 -5.88
CA LYS A 117 10.06 -16.88 -7.02
C LYS A 117 11.46 -16.49 -6.57
N LYS A 118 12.49 -17.23 -7.02
CA LYS A 118 13.91 -16.94 -6.69
C LYS A 118 14.36 -15.53 -7.05
N SER A 119 13.84 -14.97 -8.14
CA SER A 119 14.19 -13.60 -8.58
C SER A 119 13.54 -12.51 -7.74
N GLY A 120 12.52 -12.83 -6.93
CA GLY A 120 11.73 -11.85 -6.18
C GLY A 120 11.02 -10.80 -7.04
N ARG A 121 10.91 -10.99 -8.36
CA ARG A 121 10.31 -10.06 -9.33
C ARG A 121 9.73 -10.79 -10.55
N MET A 122 8.71 -10.19 -11.17
CA MET A 122 8.25 -10.60 -12.50
C MET A 122 9.30 -10.24 -13.55
N SER A 123 9.58 -11.17 -14.47
CA SER A 123 10.61 -11.08 -15.49
C SER A 123 10.07 -10.59 -16.84
N THR A 124 8.81 -10.88 -17.18
CA THR A 124 8.26 -10.53 -18.51
C THR A 124 6.82 -10.03 -18.41
N PHE A 125 6.37 -9.28 -19.43
CA PHE A 125 4.98 -8.87 -19.57
C PHE A 125 4.06 -10.10 -19.73
N ALA A 126 4.46 -11.10 -20.53
CA ALA A 126 3.70 -12.33 -20.70
C ALA A 126 3.50 -13.09 -19.38
N GLU A 127 4.52 -13.14 -18.51
CA GLU A 127 4.37 -13.73 -17.19
C GLU A 127 3.37 -12.95 -16.33
N ARG A 128 3.41 -11.62 -16.39
CA ARG A 128 2.47 -10.78 -15.66
C ARG A 128 1.03 -11.02 -16.10
N ASP A 129 0.79 -11.10 -17.40
CA ASP A 129 -0.54 -11.34 -17.97
C ASP A 129 -1.04 -12.73 -17.60
N MET A 130 -0.21 -13.77 -17.78
CA MET A 130 -0.54 -15.14 -17.37
C MET A 130 -0.89 -15.24 -15.87
N VAL A 131 -0.09 -14.61 -14.99
CA VAL A 131 -0.34 -14.61 -13.55
C VAL A 131 -1.62 -13.85 -13.22
N HIS A 132 -1.86 -12.72 -13.88
CA HIS A 132 -3.09 -11.95 -13.71
C HIS A 132 -4.32 -12.77 -14.08
N ASP A 133 -4.32 -13.42 -15.24
CA ASP A 133 -5.44 -14.20 -15.74
C ASP A 133 -5.73 -15.41 -14.84
N LEU A 134 -4.69 -16.12 -14.41
CA LEU A 134 -4.83 -17.21 -13.46
C LEU A 134 -5.43 -16.74 -12.14
N ILE A 135 -4.96 -15.63 -11.58
CA ILE A 135 -5.54 -15.07 -10.35
C ILE A 135 -6.99 -14.65 -10.58
N TYR A 136 -7.30 -14.08 -11.74
CA TYR A 136 -8.64 -13.61 -12.09
C TYR A 136 -9.64 -14.77 -12.24
N GLU A 137 -9.25 -15.90 -12.82
CA GLU A 137 -10.08 -17.11 -12.88
C GLU A 137 -10.45 -17.62 -11.48
N TYR A 138 -9.48 -17.67 -10.57
CA TYR A 138 -9.74 -18.07 -9.17
C TYR A 138 -10.63 -17.08 -8.45
N TRP A 139 -10.48 -15.78 -8.72
CA TRP A 139 -11.36 -14.75 -8.19
C TRP A 139 -12.80 -14.92 -8.66
N LYS A 140 -13.04 -15.16 -9.96
CA LYS A 140 -14.37 -15.44 -10.50
C LYS A 140 -15.03 -16.60 -9.76
N ARG A 141 -14.35 -17.75 -9.65
CA ARG A 141 -14.86 -18.92 -8.93
C ARG A 141 -15.18 -18.60 -7.45
N LEU A 142 -14.31 -17.84 -6.79
CA LEU A 142 -14.53 -17.41 -5.41
C LEU A 142 -15.75 -16.48 -5.28
N LYS A 143 -15.92 -15.54 -6.21
CA LYS A 143 -17.06 -14.63 -6.25
C LYS A 143 -18.37 -15.40 -6.51
N ASP A 144 -18.38 -16.26 -7.52
CA ASP A 144 -19.54 -17.06 -7.93
C ASP A 144 -19.99 -18.05 -6.84
N SER A 145 -19.07 -18.48 -5.97
CA SER A 145 -19.41 -19.34 -4.83
C SER A 145 -20.23 -18.65 -3.73
N GLY A 146 -20.32 -17.31 -3.74
CA GLY A 146 -21.04 -16.54 -2.72
C GLY A 146 -20.38 -16.52 -1.32
N VAL A 147 -19.23 -17.17 -1.13
CA VAL A 147 -18.52 -17.28 0.16
C VAL A 147 -18.14 -15.92 0.77
N LEU A 148 -18.00 -14.89 -0.08
CA LEU A 148 -17.64 -13.53 0.34
C LEU A 148 -18.83 -12.69 0.80
N ASN A 149 -20.06 -13.14 0.55
CA ASN A 149 -21.26 -12.41 0.90
C ASN A 149 -21.35 -12.24 2.42
N GLU A 150 -21.72 -11.04 2.87
CA GLU A 150 -21.84 -10.66 4.29
C GLU A 150 -20.56 -10.77 5.12
N LYS A 151 -19.42 -11.10 4.51
CA LYS A 151 -18.13 -11.15 5.20
C LYS A 151 -17.55 -9.75 5.37
N THR A 152 -17.02 -9.49 6.55
CA THR A 152 -16.20 -8.29 6.80
C THR A 152 -14.90 -8.35 6.00
N CYS A 153 -14.27 -7.20 5.76
CA CYS A 153 -12.98 -7.14 5.06
C CYS A 153 -11.90 -8.05 5.70
N TYR A 154 -11.90 -8.19 7.03
CA TYR A 154 -10.93 -9.03 7.74
C TYR A 154 -11.17 -10.53 7.54
N GLU A 155 -12.43 -10.94 7.46
CA GLU A 155 -12.80 -12.32 7.13
C GLU A 155 -12.45 -12.62 5.67
N LYS A 156 -12.75 -11.70 4.76
CA LYS A 156 -12.33 -11.78 3.36
C LYS A 156 -10.81 -11.94 3.23
N ILE A 157 -9.99 -11.14 3.93
CA ILE A 157 -8.52 -11.30 3.96
C ILE A 157 -8.11 -12.70 4.42
N ARG A 158 -8.78 -13.28 5.43
CA ARG A 158 -8.46 -14.64 5.91
C ARG A 158 -8.77 -15.68 4.84
N ILE A 159 -9.89 -15.54 4.14
CA ILE A 159 -10.27 -16.42 3.02
C ILE A 159 -9.24 -16.29 1.88
N PHE A 160 -8.93 -15.06 1.48
CA PHE A 160 -7.93 -14.77 0.43
C PHE A 160 -6.58 -15.38 0.76
N ARG A 161 -6.12 -15.26 2.01
CA ARG A 161 -4.84 -15.86 2.45
C ARG A 161 -4.88 -17.39 2.45
N LYS A 162 -6.01 -18.02 2.80
CA LYS A 162 -6.15 -19.48 2.80
C LYS A 162 -6.23 -20.09 1.41
N MET A 163 -6.74 -19.35 0.42
CA MET A 163 -6.85 -19.84 -0.95
C MET A 163 -5.45 -20.10 -1.54
N LYS A 164 -5.25 -21.28 -2.12
CA LYS A 164 -4.01 -21.67 -2.80
C LYS A 164 -4.26 -21.67 -4.30
N ILE A 165 -3.45 -20.90 -5.02
CA ILE A 165 -3.41 -20.92 -6.48
C ILE A 165 -2.18 -21.72 -6.87
N ILE A 166 -2.37 -22.74 -7.68
CA ILE A 166 -1.27 -23.51 -8.26
C ILE A 166 -0.79 -22.71 -9.47
N PHE A 167 0.32 -22.01 -9.31
CA PHE A 167 0.98 -21.33 -10.41
C PHE A 167 1.81 -22.35 -11.19
N PRO A 168 1.76 -22.33 -12.54
CA PRO A 168 2.70 -23.10 -13.35
C PRO A 168 4.13 -22.68 -12.98
N SER A 169 4.82 -23.51 -12.21
CA SER A 169 6.20 -23.27 -11.79
C SER A 169 7.12 -24.32 -12.40
N MET A 170 8.24 -23.88 -12.96
CA MET A 170 9.33 -24.75 -13.41
C MET A 170 10.14 -25.36 -12.23
N LEU A 171 9.83 -25.00 -10.98
CA LEU A 171 10.54 -25.42 -9.78
C LEU A 171 9.54 -25.70 -8.66
N VAL A 172 9.65 -26.90 -8.07
CA VAL A 172 8.91 -27.28 -6.86
C VAL A 172 9.33 -26.34 -5.72
N PRO A 173 8.41 -25.58 -5.10
CA PRO A 173 8.77 -24.72 -3.98
C PRO A 173 9.11 -25.56 -2.75
N ASP A 174 10.21 -25.25 -2.06
CA ASP A 174 10.45 -25.71 -0.69
C ASP A 174 9.31 -25.20 0.21
N THR A 175 8.58 -26.14 0.81
CA THR A 175 7.29 -25.91 1.48
C THR A 175 7.39 -25.36 2.91
N THR A 176 8.49 -24.73 3.30
CA THR A 176 8.58 -24.05 4.59
C THR A 176 8.04 -22.63 4.47
N GLU A 177 6.71 -22.48 4.58
CA GLU A 177 6.07 -21.17 4.74
C GLU A 177 6.56 -20.52 6.04
N GLU A 178 7.65 -19.75 5.99
CA GLU A 178 7.98 -18.82 7.06
C GLU A 178 6.86 -17.78 7.18
N LYS A 179 6.05 -17.97 8.21
CA LYS A 179 4.89 -17.15 8.49
C LYS A 179 5.30 -16.06 9.45
N LEU A 180 5.63 -14.87 8.93
CA LEU A 180 5.79 -13.68 9.75
C LEU A 180 4.49 -13.41 10.52
N VAL A 181 4.53 -13.62 11.84
CA VAL A 181 3.39 -13.37 12.72
C VAL A 181 3.56 -11.98 13.33
N PRO A 182 2.67 -11.01 13.01
CA PRO A 182 2.72 -9.73 13.68
C PRO A 182 2.26 -9.90 15.13
N VAL A 183 3.16 -9.64 16.09
CA VAL A 183 2.90 -9.77 17.53
C VAL A 183 3.07 -8.42 18.20
N SER A 184 2.17 -8.07 19.11
CA SER A 184 2.39 -6.99 20.07
C SER A 184 3.10 -7.57 21.27
N PHE A 185 4.40 -7.29 21.42
CA PHE A 185 5.18 -7.73 22.58
C PHE A 185 4.63 -7.15 23.90
N TYR A 186 4.17 -5.91 23.87
CA TYR A 186 3.54 -5.25 25.03
C TYR A 186 2.26 -5.97 25.47
N LYS A 187 1.39 -6.35 24.52
CA LYS A 187 0.13 -7.06 24.82
C LYS A 187 0.28 -8.58 24.85
N LYS A 188 1.48 -9.11 24.63
CA LYS A 188 1.82 -10.55 24.50
C LYS A 188 0.84 -11.33 23.62
N ARG A 189 0.31 -10.70 22.56
CA ARG A 189 -0.70 -11.31 21.67
C ARG A 189 -0.46 -10.95 20.20
N ARG A 190 -0.97 -11.80 19.31
CA ARG A 190 -0.98 -11.54 17.86
C ARG A 190 -1.82 -10.29 17.55
N LEU A 191 -1.29 -9.41 16.71
CA LEU A 191 -2.02 -8.25 16.23
C LEU A 191 -3.03 -8.69 15.16
N VAL A 192 -4.28 -8.31 15.36
CA VAL A 192 -5.37 -8.51 14.39
C VAL A 192 -5.60 -7.19 13.66
N GLY A 193 -6.18 -7.24 12.46
CA GLY A 193 -6.34 -6.05 11.61
C GLY A 193 -7.10 -4.89 12.28
N ASN A 194 -8.05 -5.18 13.18
CA ASN A 194 -8.80 -4.17 13.94
C ASN A 194 -8.06 -3.59 15.14
N ASP A 195 -6.93 -4.19 15.58
CA ASP A 195 -6.17 -3.65 16.70
C ASP A 195 -5.60 -2.27 16.34
N ARG A 196 -5.47 -1.37 17.33
CA ARG A 196 -4.78 -0.10 17.14
C ARG A 196 -3.33 -0.34 16.74
N CYS A 197 -2.89 0.32 15.67
CA CYS A 197 -1.54 0.19 15.15
C CYS A 197 -0.50 0.79 16.12
N TYR A 198 0.59 0.07 16.35
CA TYR A 198 1.64 0.44 17.31
C TYR A 198 2.55 1.59 16.81
N CYS A 199 2.58 1.87 15.52
CA CYS A 199 3.45 2.88 14.91
C CYS A 199 3.05 4.35 15.21
N GLY A 200 2.10 4.57 16.13
CA GLY A 200 1.65 5.92 16.50
C GLY A 200 0.70 6.59 15.51
N SER A 201 0.32 5.96 14.39
CA SER A 201 -0.58 6.56 13.38
C SER A 201 -1.99 6.85 13.88
N GLY A 202 -2.43 6.17 14.96
CA GLY A 202 -3.81 6.22 15.44
C GLY A 202 -4.82 5.55 14.50
N LEU A 203 -4.35 4.70 13.58
CA LEU A 203 -5.18 3.86 12.69
C LEU A 203 -5.27 2.42 13.21
N SER A 204 -6.18 1.63 12.65
CA SER A 204 -6.15 0.18 12.83
C SER A 204 -4.91 -0.42 12.15
N PHE A 205 -4.43 -1.56 12.64
CA PHE A 205 -3.25 -2.24 12.15
C PHE A 205 -3.42 -2.60 10.67
N GLY A 206 -4.59 -3.12 10.28
CA GLY A 206 -4.91 -3.53 8.91
C GLY A 206 -4.99 -2.38 7.90
N VAL A 207 -5.12 -1.14 8.35
CA VAL A 207 -5.13 0.05 7.47
C VAL A 207 -3.77 0.77 7.47
N CYS A 208 -2.84 0.34 8.33
CA CYS A 208 -1.55 1.00 8.53
C CYS A 208 -0.36 0.05 8.30
N CYS A 209 0.27 -0.48 9.34
CA CYS A 209 1.46 -1.33 9.19
C CYS A 209 1.14 -2.75 8.72
N GLY A 210 -0.09 -3.23 8.94
CA GLY A 210 -0.58 -4.54 8.53
C GLY A 210 -1.42 -4.51 7.25
N ARG A 211 -1.40 -3.40 6.51
CA ARG A 211 -2.18 -3.22 5.28
C ARG A 211 -1.75 -4.17 4.17
N THR A 212 -2.67 -4.41 3.23
CA THR A 212 -2.32 -5.08 1.98
C THR A 212 -1.52 -4.09 1.11
N PRO A 213 -0.31 -4.46 0.65
CA PRO A 213 0.49 -3.60 -0.23
C PRO A 213 -0.19 -3.45 -1.60
N GLY A 214 -0.02 -2.29 -2.24
CA GLY A 214 -0.51 -2.08 -3.61
C GLY A 214 0.26 -2.89 -4.63
N GLU A 215 -0.32 -3.09 -5.82
CA GLU A 215 0.31 -3.84 -6.93
C GLU A 215 1.71 -3.31 -7.26
N ARG A 216 1.85 -1.99 -7.41
CA ARG A 216 3.15 -1.36 -7.72
C ARG A 216 4.16 -1.55 -6.59
N GLU A 217 3.72 -1.61 -5.34
CA GLU A 217 4.62 -1.88 -4.22
C GLU A 217 5.13 -3.32 -4.27
N ILE A 218 4.25 -4.26 -4.63
CA ILE A 218 4.59 -5.67 -4.78
C ILE A 218 5.59 -5.88 -5.92
N LEU A 219 5.31 -5.31 -7.09
CA LEU A 219 6.19 -5.45 -8.27
C LEU A 219 7.57 -4.83 -8.07
N ASN A 220 7.66 -3.75 -7.29
CA ASN A 220 8.92 -3.07 -6.97
C ASN A 220 9.65 -3.66 -5.75
N GLY A 221 9.10 -4.69 -5.08
CA GLY A 221 9.70 -5.29 -3.89
C GLY A 221 9.67 -4.41 -2.64
N LEU A 222 8.69 -3.50 -2.52
CA LEU A 222 8.56 -2.52 -1.44
C LEU A 222 7.44 -2.90 -0.45
N PHE A 223 7.47 -4.08 0.17
CA PHE A 223 6.37 -4.61 1.01
C PHE A 223 6.76 -5.58 2.13
#